data_AF-A0A2G4YPC1-F1
#
_entry.id   AF-A0A2G4YPC1-F1
#
_cell.length_a   1.000
_cell.length_b   1.000
_cell.length_c   1.000
_cell.angle_alpha   90.00
_cell.angle_beta   90.00
_cell.angle_gamma   90.00
#
_symmetry.space_group_name_H-M   'P 1'
#
loop_
_entity.id
_entity.type
_entity.pdbx_description
1 polymer ?
#
loop_
_entity_poly.entity_id
_entity_poly.type
_entity_poly.pdbx_seq_one_letter_code
_entity_poly.pdbx_strand_id
1 'polypeptide(L)'
;MIPDIFQIVHNMKGLGSNFGYYLMTDIATSLCEYMRYKETVAEVDITIIRDHIEAMDQVNRDKISGSGGPEGDKVLLRLHKMVKDAAIAHA
;
A
#
# COMPACT_ATOMS: atom_id res chain seq x y z
N MET A 1 2.87 3.64 -17.56
CA MET A 1 1.83 4.17 -16.65
C MET A 1 1.58 3.26 -15.45
N ILE A 2 1.15 1.99 -15.60
CA ILE A 2 1.11 1.02 -14.47
C ILE A 2 2.51 0.51 -14.04
N PRO A 3 3.45 0.20 -14.97
CA PRO A 3 4.79 -0.27 -14.60
C PRO A 3 5.56 0.73 -13.72
N ASP A 4 5.38 2.03 -13.98
CA ASP A 4 6.08 3.10 -13.27
C ASP A 4 5.61 3.22 -11.82
N ILE A 5 4.30 3.12 -11.59
CA ILE A 5 3.70 3.12 -10.24
C ILE A 5 4.17 1.88 -9.47
N PHE A 6 4.15 0.71 -10.09
CA PHE A 6 4.61 -0.53 -9.47
C PHE A 6 6.09 -0.43 -9.05
N GLN A 7 6.95 0.11 -9.92
CA GLN A 7 8.38 0.27 -9.62
C GLN A 7 8.62 1.25 -8.46
N ILE A 8 7.88 2.35 -8.38
CA ILE A 8 7.98 3.34 -7.29
C ILE A 8 7.59 2.68 -5.95
N VAL A 9 6.45 1.99 -5.92
CA VAL A 9 5.96 1.31 -4.71
C VAL A 9 6.93 0.20 -4.27
N HIS A 10 7.47 -0.57 -5.23
CA HIS A 10 8.45 -1.62 -4.95
C HIS A 10 9.75 -1.06 -4.34
N ASN A 11 10.22 0.10 -4.83
CA ASN A 11 11.40 0.76 -4.30
C ASN A 11 11.16 1.30 -2.87
N MET A 12 9.96 1.81 -2.57
CA MET A 12 9.58 2.30 -1.24
C MET A 12 9.59 1.19 -0.19
N LYS A 13 9.15 -0.03 -0.55
CA LYS A 13 9.24 -1.23 0.29
C LYS A 13 10.69 -1.55 0.71
N GLY A 14 11.64 -1.42 -0.22
CA GLY A 14 13.06 -1.68 0.06
C GLY A 14 13.69 -0.64 1.01
N LEU A 15 13.24 0.61 0.95
CA LEU A 15 13.77 1.69 1.77
C LEU A 15 13.21 1.65 3.21
N GLY A 16 11.92 1.36 3.39
CA GLY A 16 11.30 1.35 4.72
C GLY A 16 11.89 0.32 5.67
N SER A 17 12.12 -0.92 5.18
CA SER A 17 12.65 -2.02 6.00
C SER A 17 14.08 -1.74 6.50
N ASN A 18 14.90 -1.06 5.70
CA ASN A 18 16.29 -0.77 6.01
C ASN A 18 16.46 0.42 6.99
N PHE A 19 15.44 1.27 7.16
CA PHE A 19 15.44 2.42 8.07
C PHE A 19 14.47 2.30 9.25
N GLY A 20 13.86 1.11 9.46
CA GLY A 20 12.96 0.86 10.59
C GLY A 20 11.54 1.41 10.42
N TYR A 21 11.08 1.64 9.19
CA TYR A 21 9.70 2.04 8.85
C TYR A 21 8.89 0.83 8.37
N TYR A 22 8.55 -0.07 9.29
CA TYR A 22 7.85 -1.31 8.97
C TYR A 22 6.44 -1.03 8.45
N LEU A 23 5.71 -0.08 9.05
CA LEU A 23 4.38 0.32 8.58
C LEU A 23 4.39 0.81 7.12
N MET A 24 5.36 1.64 6.72
CA MET A 24 5.52 2.07 5.33
C MET A 24 5.72 0.87 4.40
N THR A 25 6.52 -0.10 4.84
CA THR A 25 6.83 -1.31 4.09
C THR A 25 5.60 -2.19 3.89
N ASP A 26 4.78 -2.33 4.92
CA ASP A 26 3.56 -3.14 4.90
C ASP A 26 2.49 -2.50 4.01
N ILE A 27 2.30 -1.18 4.10
CA ILE A 27 1.37 -0.44 3.21
C ILE A 27 1.79 -0.58 1.74
N ALA A 28 3.09 -0.39 1.45
CA ALA A 28 3.62 -0.53 0.09
C ALA A 28 3.50 -1.97 -0.44
N THR A 29 3.66 -2.96 0.43
CA THR A 29 3.48 -4.39 0.08
C THR A 29 2.04 -4.69 -0.27
N SER A 30 1.08 -4.20 0.53
CA SER A 30 -0.35 -4.36 0.23
C SER A 30 -0.74 -3.75 -1.11
N LEU A 31 -0.24 -2.55 -1.42
CA LEU A 31 -0.49 -1.91 -2.72
C LEU A 31 0.17 -2.69 -3.87
N CYS A 32 1.37 -3.24 -3.67
CA CYS A 32 2.00 -4.12 -4.66
C CYS A 32 1.15 -5.36 -4.96
N GLU A 33 0.59 -5.98 -3.92
CA GLU A 33 -0.27 -7.16 -4.09
C GLU A 33 -1.55 -6.82 -4.85
N TYR A 34 -2.16 -5.68 -4.56
CA TYR A 34 -3.31 -5.18 -5.28
C TYR A 34 -3.03 -5.01 -6.79
N MET A 35 -1.88 -4.45 -7.13
CA MET A 35 -1.50 -4.15 -8.51
C MET A 35 -0.98 -5.38 -9.29
N ARG A 36 -0.59 -6.46 -8.60
CA ARG A 36 0.14 -7.61 -9.17
C ARG A 36 -0.56 -8.27 -10.37
N TYR A 37 -1.88 -8.27 -10.40
CA TYR A 37 -2.69 -8.96 -11.42
C TYR A 37 -3.56 -8.01 -12.23
N LYS A 38 -3.24 -6.70 -12.21
CA LYS A 38 -3.98 -5.68 -12.96
C LYS A 38 -3.21 -5.37 -14.23
N GLU A 39 -3.76 -5.79 -15.36
CA GLU A 39 -3.15 -5.62 -16.69
C GLU A 39 -3.62 -4.32 -17.35
N THR A 40 -4.82 -3.85 -17.00
CA THR A 40 -5.41 -2.64 -17.57
C THR A 40 -5.86 -1.64 -16.50
N VAL A 41 -5.96 -0.37 -16.91
CA VAL A 41 -6.46 0.72 -16.03
C VAL A 41 -7.92 0.49 -15.62
N ALA A 42 -8.71 -0.21 -16.45
CA ALA A 42 -10.12 -0.50 -16.15
C ALA A 42 -10.29 -1.50 -14.98
N GLU A 43 -9.28 -2.31 -14.69
CA GLU A 43 -9.29 -3.27 -13.58
C GLU A 43 -8.86 -2.63 -12.25
N VAL A 44 -8.39 -1.38 -12.30
CA VAL A 44 -7.88 -0.62 -11.18
C VAL A 44 -8.96 0.28 -10.60
N ASP A 45 -9.24 0.07 -9.33
CA ASP A 45 -9.97 0.99 -8.45
C ASP A 45 -8.99 2.04 -7.93
N ILE A 46 -9.13 3.25 -8.46
CA ILE A 46 -8.31 4.41 -8.09
C ILE A 46 -8.46 4.78 -6.60
N THR A 47 -9.57 4.42 -5.96
CA THR A 47 -9.82 4.64 -4.53
C THR A 47 -8.82 3.86 -3.69
N ILE A 48 -8.57 2.60 -4.06
CA ILE A 48 -7.60 1.75 -3.37
C ILE A 48 -6.21 2.36 -3.50
N ILE A 49 -5.80 2.76 -4.69
CA ILE A 49 -4.49 3.41 -4.90
C ILE A 49 -4.38 4.69 -4.06
N ARG A 50 -5.37 5.57 -4.13
CA ARG A 50 -5.37 6.85 -3.41
C ARG A 50 -5.23 6.63 -1.90
N ASP A 51 -6.05 5.75 -1.31
CA ASP A 51 -6.06 5.54 0.13
C ASP A 51 -4.74 4.92 0.63
N HIS A 52 -4.05 4.11 -0.18
CA HIS A 52 -2.70 3.63 0.13
C HIS A 52 -1.67 4.76 0.07
N ILE A 53 -1.73 5.62 -0.95
CA ILE A 53 -0.83 6.77 -1.09
C ILE A 53 -1.01 7.75 0.08
N GLU A 54 -2.25 8.05 0.47
CA GLU A 54 -2.55 8.92 1.62
C GLU A 54 -2.00 8.32 2.92
N ALA A 55 -2.12 7.00 3.12
CA ALA A 55 -1.54 6.32 4.27
C ALA A 55 -0.01 6.40 4.29
N MET A 56 0.66 6.17 3.15
CA MET A 56 2.12 6.30 3.04
C MET A 56 2.58 7.73 3.30
N ASP A 57 1.86 8.71 2.77
CA ASP A 57 2.15 10.13 2.96
C ASP A 57 1.98 10.55 4.44
N GLN A 58 0.96 10.03 5.12
CA GLN A 58 0.80 10.23 6.56
C GLN A 58 1.97 9.66 7.38
N VAL A 59 2.38 8.41 7.10
CA VAL A 59 3.54 7.78 7.75
C VAL A 59 4.80 8.63 7.57
N ASN A 60 5.00 9.19 6.37
CA ASN A 60 6.14 10.07 6.09
C ASN A 60 6.06 11.43 6.80
N ARG A 61 4.87 12.07 6.82
CA ARG A 61 4.66 13.35 7.51
C ARG A 61 4.92 13.24 8.99
N ASP A 62 4.37 12.20 9.61
CA ASP A 62 4.40 12.02 11.06
C ASP A 62 5.67 11.29 11.53
N LYS A 63 6.54 10.89 10.60
CA LYS A 63 7.76 10.13 10.88
C LYS A 63 7.49 8.88 11.72
N ILE A 64 6.41 8.17 11.40
CA ILE A 64 6.00 6.97 12.13
C ILE A 64 7.00 5.85 11.84
N SER A 65 7.81 5.53 12.84
CA SER A 65 8.74 4.40 12.81
C SER A 65 8.11 3.13 13.38
N GLY A 66 8.78 2.00 13.17
CA GLY A 66 8.27 0.68 13.55
C GLY A 66 6.97 0.32 12.82
N SER A 67 6.08 -0.38 13.51
CA SER A 67 4.77 -0.77 12.98
C SER A 67 3.70 0.33 13.09
N GLY A 68 4.02 1.49 13.70
CA GLY A 68 3.03 2.52 14.03
C GLY A 68 2.04 2.13 15.13
N GLY A 69 2.27 1.02 15.82
CA GLY A 69 1.45 0.57 16.94
C GLY A 69 -0.01 0.28 16.56
N PRO A 70 -0.94 0.33 17.52
CA PRO A 70 -2.34 -0.03 17.28
C PRO A 70 -3.05 0.77 16.19
N GLU A 71 -2.64 2.03 15.98
CA GLU A 71 -3.21 2.85 14.90
C GLU A 71 -2.67 2.43 13.53
N GLY A 72 -1.38 2.08 13.44
CA GLY A 72 -0.80 1.45 12.25
C GLY A 72 -1.50 0.14 11.88
N ASP A 73 -1.77 -0.71 12.86
CA ASP A 73 -2.49 -1.97 12.67
C ASP A 73 -3.91 -1.76 12.13
N LYS A 74 -4.63 -0.74 12.64
CA LYS A 74 -5.96 -0.38 12.14
C LYS A 74 -5.91 0.11 10.69
N VAL A 75 -4.91 0.91 10.34
CA VAL A 75 -4.70 1.37 8.95
C VAL A 75 -4.45 0.17 8.04
N LEU A 76 -3.53 -0.72 8.40
CA LEU A 76 -3.22 -1.92 7.63
C LEU A 76 -4.45 -2.82 7.47
N LEU A 77 -5.19 -3.07 8.55
CA LEU A 77 -6.40 -3.90 8.50
C LEU A 77 -7.42 -3.34 7.52
N ARG A 78 -7.62 -2.01 7.52
CA ARG A 78 -8.53 -1.34 6.58
C ARG A 78 -8.07 -1.52 5.13
N LEU A 79 -6.79 -1.25 4.84
CA LEU A 79 -6.24 -1.35 3.49
C LEU A 79 -6.26 -2.79 2.97
N HIS A 80 -5.87 -3.77 3.78
CA HIS A 80 -5.95 -5.19 3.44
C HIS A 80 -7.38 -5.63 3.15
N LYS A 81 -8.35 -5.12 3.91
CA LYS A 81 -9.76 -5.39 3.65
C LYS A 81 -10.19 -4.84 2.29
N MET A 82 -9.81 -3.61 1.94
CA MET A 82 -10.12 -3.04 0.63
C MET A 82 -9.53 -3.86 -0.52
N VAL A 83 -8.27 -4.27 -0.40
CA VAL A 83 -7.59 -5.11 -1.40
C VAL A 83 -8.28 -6.47 -1.53
N LYS A 84 -8.62 -7.11 -0.41
CA LYS A 84 -9.32 -8.39 -0.39
C LYS A 84 -10.71 -8.29 -1.03
N ASP A 85 -11.49 -7.28 -0.66
CA ASP A 85 -12.84 -7.09 -1.20
C ASP A 85 -12.79 -6.85 -2.71
N ALA A 86 -11.79 -6.12 -3.21
CA ALA A 86 -11.55 -5.95 -4.65
C ALA A 86 -11.11 -7.23 -5.36
N ALA A 87 -10.34 -8.10 -4.71
CA ALA A 87 -9.96 -9.40 -5.28
C ALA A 87 -11.18 -10.33 -5.46
N ILE A 88 -12.18 -10.23 -4.57
CA ILE A 88 -13.42 -11.03 -4.63
C ILE A 88 -14.37 -10.48 -5.69
N ALA A 89 -14.43 -9.16 -5.90
CA ALA A 89 -15.33 -8.52 -6.86
C ALA A 89 -14.99 -8.81 -8.34
N HIS A 90 -13.79 -9.32 -8.62
CA HIS A 90 -13.31 -9.67 -9.96
C HIS A 90 -13.13 -11.19 -10.18
N ALA A 91 -13.64 -12.04 -9.26
CA ALA A 91 -13.70 -13.50 -9.40
C ALA A 91 -15.08 -13.96 -9.88
#